data_AF-A0AAU4ZVX7-F1
#
_entry.id   AF-A0AAU4ZVX7-F1
#
_cell.length_a   1.000
_cell.length_b   1.000
_cell.length_c   1.000
_cell.angle_alpha   90.00
_cell.angle_beta   90.00
_cell.angle_gamma   90.00
#
_symmetry.space_group_name_H-M   'P 1'
#
loop_
_entity.id
_entity.type
_entity.pdbx_description
1 polymer ?
#
loop_
_entity_poly.entity_id
_entity_poly.type
_entity_poly.pdbx_seq_one_letter_code
_entity_poly.pdbx_strand_id
1 'polypeptide(L)'
;MKPHAEITEVWPRDGRVRLVGHIHGHPAEGEWRLLLTRRSHAEQRLDYPAQVKGDRFEGEFPVADLAAGDTAEAEEWDIHLTDGEAELRAGRRLDDVHGKKKIMVFPEQRVHGIGVRPYYTVKDNLSLECRTGATT
;
A
#
# COMPACT_ATOMS: atom_id res chain seq x y z
N MET A 1 -8.27 -11.03 -16.82
CA MET A 1 -7.68 -10.76 -15.49
C MET A 1 -8.56 -9.74 -14.79
N LYS A 2 -8.75 -9.81 -13.46
CA LYS A 2 -9.50 -8.76 -12.75
C LYS A 2 -8.70 -7.44 -12.79
N PRO A 3 -9.38 -6.28 -12.89
CA PRO A 3 -8.71 -4.99 -12.82
C PRO A 3 -7.87 -4.85 -11.54
N HIS A 4 -6.70 -4.24 -11.63
CA HIS A 4 -5.79 -4.06 -10.50
C HIS A 4 -4.78 -2.93 -10.76
N ALA A 5 -4.16 -2.46 -9.68
CA ALA A 5 -3.00 -1.58 -9.72
C ALA A 5 -1.74 -2.46 -9.62
N GLU A 6 -0.97 -2.55 -10.70
CA GLU A 6 0.27 -3.31 -10.78
C GLU A 6 1.45 -2.45 -10.29
N ILE A 7 2.06 -2.85 -9.18
CA ILE A 7 3.17 -2.15 -8.53
C ILE A 7 4.48 -2.52 -9.23
N THR A 8 5.21 -1.50 -9.67
CA THR A 8 6.56 -1.66 -10.24
C THR A 8 7.64 -1.29 -9.23
N GLU A 9 7.42 -0.26 -8.41
CA GLU A 9 8.38 0.23 -7.42
C GLU A 9 7.72 0.53 -6.07
N VAL A 10 8.44 0.20 -5.00
CA VAL A 10 8.07 0.51 -3.61
C VAL A 10 9.27 1.16 -2.94
N TRP A 11 9.10 2.39 -2.46
CA TRP A 11 10.14 3.19 -1.84
C TRP A 11 9.77 3.53 -0.39
N PRO A 12 10.07 2.65 0.57
CA PRO A 12 9.85 2.90 1.98
C PRO A 12 11.07 3.60 2.59
N ARG A 13 11.11 4.93 2.51
CA ARG A 13 12.19 5.75 3.09
C ARG A 13 11.68 7.13 3.50
N ASP A 14 12.49 7.85 4.27
CA ASP A 14 12.28 9.26 4.62
C ASP A 14 10.94 9.54 5.32
N GLY A 15 10.45 8.54 6.08
CA GLY A 15 9.18 8.62 6.80
C GLY A 15 7.95 8.56 5.90
N ARG A 16 8.12 8.13 4.64
CA ARG A 16 7.06 7.98 3.64
C ARG A 16 7.15 6.61 2.98
N VAL A 17 6.05 6.19 2.39
CA VAL A 17 6.04 5.08 1.43
C VAL A 17 5.53 5.63 0.12
N ARG A 18 6.41 5.64 -0.88
CA ARG A 18 6.07 6.04 -2.25
C ARG A 18 5.91 4.78 -3.10
N LEU A 19 4.84 4.76 -3.89
CA LEU A 19 4.46 3.66 -4.76
C LEU A 19 4.39 4.14 -6.20
N VAL A 20 4.92 3.34 -7.12
CA VAL A 20 4.80 3.54 -8.56
C VAL A 20 4.24 2.27 -9.16
N GLY A 21 3.35 2.42 -10.14
CA GLY A 21 2.75 1.30 -10.82
C GLY A 21 1.93 1.69 -12.04
N HIS A 22 1.14 0.75 -12.53
CA HIS A 22 0.25 0.91 -13.68
C HIS A 22 -1.16 0.41 -13.36
N ILE A 23 -2.17 1.07 -13.92
CA ILE A 23 -3.57 0.66 -13.87
C ILE A 23 -3.80 -0.35 -14.99
N HIS A 24 -4.29 -1.54 -14.65
CA HIS A 24 -4.62 -2.57 -15.63
C HIS A 24 -6.09 -2.96 -15.57
N GLY A 25 -6.72 -3.05 -16.75
CA GLY A 25 -8.09 -3.55 -16.90
C GLY A 25 -9.19 -2.56 -16.49
N HIS A 26 -8.84 -1.29 -16.24
CA HIS A 26 -9.77 -0.20 -15.95
C HIS A 26 -9.27 1.10 -16.61
N PRO A 27 -10.15 2.01 -17.07
CA PRO A 27 -9.72 3.30 -17.60
C PRO A 27 -8.92 4.11 -16.57
N ALA A 28 -7.85 4.78 -16.97
CA ALA A 28 -6.96 5.54 -16.09
C ALA A 28 -7.22 7.07 -16.16
N GLU A 29 -8.50 7.43 -16.25
CA GLU A 29 -8.95 8.82 -16.40
C GLU A 29 -9.46 9.37 -15.06
N GLY A 30 -9.52 10.69 -14.92
CA GLY A 30 -10.07 11.34 -13.72
C GLY A 30 -9.09 11.41 -12.55
N GLU A 31 -9.65 11.68 -11.36
CA GLU A 31 -8.89 11.80 -10.12
C GLU A 31 -8.71 10.44 -9.46
N TRP A 32 -7.45 10.07 -9.23
CA TRP A 32 -7.10 8.83 -8.58
C TRP A 32 -6.50 9.07 -7.20
N ARG A 33 -6.73 8.12 -6.29
CA ARG A 33 -6.23 8.16 -4.92
C ARG A 33 -5.65 6.80 -4.54
N LEU A 34 -4.56 6.81 -3.76
CA LEU A 34 -4.17 5.65 -2.97
C LEU A 34 -5.16 5.53 -1.81
N LEU A 35 -5.71 4.35 -1.62
CA LEU A 35 -6.62 4.03 -0.52
C LEU A 35 -6.01 2.93 0.33
N LEU A 36 -5.74 3.24 1.59
CA LEU A 36 -5.25 2.29 2.58
C LEU A 36 -6.42 1.93 3.49
N THR A 37 -6.73 0.64 3.57
CA THR A 37 -7.81 0.11 4.41
C THR A 37 -7.23 -0.76 5.51
N ARG A 38 -7.53 -0.45 6.76
CA ARG A 38 -7.09 -1.28 7.89
C ARG A 38 -7.84 -2.62 7.85
N ARG A 39 -7.11 -3.73 7.91
CA ARG A 39 -7.67 -5.06 7.66
C ARG A 39 -8.61 -5.52 8.78
N SER A 40 -8.30 -5.18 10.03
CA SER A 40 -9.10 -5.47 11.23
C SER A 40 -10.33 -4.56 11.37
N HIS A 41 -10.30 -3.38 10.74
CA HIS A 41 -11.28 -2.30 10.87
C HIS A 41 -11.49 -1.61 9.51
N ALA A 42 -12.28 -2.22 8.62
CA ALA A 42 -12.41 -1.78 7.23
C ALA A 42 -13.04 -0.38 7.05
N GLU A 43 -13.67 0.15 8.10
CA GLU A 43 -14.15 1.52 8.22
C GLU A 43 -13.02 2.54 8.41
N GLN A 44 -11.86 2.10 8.93
CA GLN A 44 -10.68 2.94 9.06
C GLN A 44 -9.91 2.94 7.74
N ARG A 45 -10.03 4.07 7.04
CA ARG A 45 -9.44 4.29 5.72
C ARG A 45 -8.63 5.57 5.72
N LEU A 46 -7.51 5.54 5.00
CA LEU A 46 -6.69 6.70 4.69
C LEU A 46 -6.59 6.83 3.18
N ASP A 47 -6.76 8.04 2.67
CA ASP A 47 -6.74 8.31 1.24
C ASP A 47 -5.81 9.46 0.87
N TYR A 48 -5.01 9.26 -0.18
CA TYR A 48 -3.98 10.19 -0.61
C TYR A 48 -4.07 10.39 -2.12
N PRO A 49 -3.87 11.61 -2.65
CA PRO A 49 -3.84 11.82 -4.10
C PRO A 49 -2.81 10.93 -4.79
N ALA A 50 -3.18 10.37 -5.93
CA ALA A 50 -2.27 9.67 -6.84
C ALA A 50 -2.22 10.41 -8.18
N GLN A 51 -1.00 10.73 -8.62
CA GLN A 51 -0.76 11.32 -9.93
C GLN A 51 -0.84 10.22 -10.98
N VAL A 52 -1.73 10.38 -11.96
CA VAL A 52 -1.89 9.42 -13.07
C VAL A 52 -1.56 10.11 -14.39
N LYS A 53 -0.72 9.46 -15.19
CA LYS A 53 -0.34 9.91 -16.54
C LYS A 53 -0.32 8.72 -17.49
N GLY A 54 -1.30 8.67 -18.39
CA GLY A 54 -1.58 7.44 -19.13
C GLY A 54 -2.07 6.37 -18.16
N ASP A 55 -1.50 5.18 -18.21
CA ASP A 55 -1.80 4.12 -17.23
C ASP A 55 -0.89 4.15 -15.99
N ARG A 56 0.21 4.91 -16.02
CA ARG A 56 1.16 4.99 -14.92
C ARG A 56 0.60 5.85 -13.80
N PHE A 57 0.66 5.33 -12.58
CA PHE A 57 0.36 6.09 -11.37
C PHE A 57 1.58 6.24 -10.47
N GLU A 58 1.52 7.28 -9.65
CA GLU A 58 2.46 7.56 -8.57
C GLU A 58 1.71 8.15 -7.39
N GLY A 59 1.91 7.58 -6.20
CA GLY A 59 1.32 8.10 -4.98
C GLY A 59 2.24 7.85 -3.80
N GLU A 60 2.02 8.62 -2.75
CA GLU A 60 2.79 8.49 -1.52
C GLU A 60 1.92 8.81 -0.30
N PHE A 61 2.32 8.26 0.84
CA PHE A 61 1.70 8.53 2.13
C PHE A 61 2.77 8.58 3.23
N PRO A 62 2.57 9.44 4.25
CA PRO A 62 3.45 9.49 5.40
C PRO A 62 3.21 8.28 6.32
N VAL A 63 4.29 7.76 6.89
CA VAL A 63 4.25 6.62 7.82
C VAL A 63 3.53 6.97 9.13
N ALA A 64 3.64 8.22 9.57
CA ALA A 64 3.05 8.70 10.82
C ALA A 64 1.52 8.58 10.86
N ASP A 65 0.84 8.66 9.72
CA ASP A 65 -0.62 8.56 9.65
C ASP A 65 -1.14 7.14 9.93
N LEU A 66 -0.26 6.13 9.86
CA LEU A 66 -0.59 4.73 10.14
C LEU A 66 -0.60 4.42 11.65
N ALA A 67 -0.42 5.44 12.48
CA ALA A 67 -0.62 5.36 13.92
C ALA A 67 -2.08 5.01 14.24
N ALA A 68 -2.34 3.74 14.54
CA ALA A 68 -3.59 3.38 15.20
C ALA A 68 -3.51 3.83 16.67
N GLY A 69 -4.56 4.49 17.16
CA GLY A 69 -4.65 4.91 18.57
C GLY A 69 -4.92 3.78 19.56
N ASP A 70 -5.01 2.53 19.08
CA ASP A 70 -5.26 1.35 19.91
C ASP A 70 -3.98 0.51 20.13
N THR A 71 -4.05 -0.37 21.12
CA THR A 71 -2.88 -1.09 21.67
C THR A 71 -2.58 -2.39 20.94
N ALA A 72 -3.04 -2.57 19.70
CA ALA A 72 -2.74 -3.79 18.96
C ALA A 72 -1.24 -3.89 18.67
N GLU A 73 -0.64 -5.05 18.96
CA GLU A 73 0.80 -5.28 18.80
C GLU A 73 1.24 -5.23 17.33
N ALA A 74 0.35 -5.64 16.41
CA ALA A 74 0.57 -5.59 14.98
C ALA A 74 -0.74 -5.38 14.23
N GLU A 75 -0.70 -4.53 13.20
CA GLU A 75 -1.82 -4.17 12.35
C GLU A 75 -1.45 -4.28 10.89
N GLU A 76 -2.42 -4.55 10.04
CA GLU A 76 -2.21 -4.71 8.60
C GLU A 76 -3.08 -3.75 7.81
N TRP A 77 -2.48 -3.11 6.80
CA TRP A 77 -3.19 -2.22 5.88
C TRP A 77 -3.12 -2.74 4.46
N ASP A 78 -4.27 -2.79 3.81
CA ASP A 78 -4.41 -3.18 2.42
C ASP A 78 -4.43 -1.94 1.52
N ILE A 79 -3.53 -1.92 0.54
CA ILE A 79 -3.39 -0.81 -0.43
C ILE A 79 -4.25 -1.06 -1.67
N HIS A 80 -5.02 -0.05 -2.04
CA HIS A 80 -5.76 0.03 -3.27
C HIS A 80 -5.44 1.33 -4.00
N LEU A 81 -5.77 1.38 -5.28
CA LEU A 81 -5.91 2.61 -6.05
C LEU A 81 -7.39 2.78 -6.39
N THR A 82 -7.96 3.97 -6.26
CA THR A 82 -9.38 4.22 -6.49
C THR A 82 -9.64 5.54 -7.20
N ASP A 83 -10.67 5.56 -8.05
CA ASP A 83 -11.27 6.74 -8.69
C ASP A 83 -12.61 7.14 -8.04
N GLY A 84 -12.98 6.48 -6.92
CA GLY A 84 -14.28 6.64 -6.26
C GLY A 84 -15.36 5.66 -6.74
N GLU A 85 -15.21 5.05 -7.92
CA GLU A 85 -16.13 4.04 -8.44
C GLU A 85 -15.54 2.63 -8.34
N ALA A 86 -14.24 2.49 -8.62
CA ALA A 86 -13.49 1.25 -8.56
C ALA A 86 -12.45 1.29 -7.42
N GLU A 87 -12.26 0.15 -6.74
CA GLU A 87 -11.16 -0.05 -5.79
C GLU A 87 -10.23 -1.15 -6.31
N LEU A 88 -9.11 -0.75 -6.90
CA LEU A 88 -8.14 -1.64 -7.54
C LEU A 88 -7.11 -2.11 -6.51
N ARG A 89 -7.16 -3.38 -6.11
CA ARG A 89 -6.18 -3.95 -5.17
C ARG A 89 -4.77 -3.84 -5.75
N ALA A 90 -3.87 -3.18 -5.03
CA ALA A 90 -2.47 -3.07 -5.41
C ALA A 90 -1.74 -4.40 -5.23
N GLY A 91 -0.97 -4.81 -6.24
CA GLY A 91 -0.21 -6.05 -6.23
C GLY A 91 0.85 -6.06 -7.31
N ARG A 92 1.59 -7.16 -7.43
CA ARG A 92 2.55 -7.33 -8.53
C ARG A 92 2.41 -8.75 -9.07
N ARG A 93 1.77 -8.90 -10.23
CA ARG A 93 1.34 -10.18 -10.79
C ARG A 93 1.73 -10.39 -12.25
N LEU A 94 2.22 -9.35 -12.95
CA LEU A 94 2.51 -9.36 -14.39
C LEU A 94 3.99 -9.53 -14.72
N ASP A 95 4.83 -9.81 -13.73
CA ASP A 95 6.28 -9.94 -13.88
C ASP A 95 6.77 -11.40 -13.94
N ASP A 96 5.84 -12.36 -14.05
CA ASP A 96 6.08 -13.82 -14.01
C ASP A 96 6.80 -14.33 -12.75
N VAL A 97 6.87 -13.53 -11.68
CA VAL A 97 7.43 -13.93 -10.39
C VAL A 97 6.29 -14.25 -9.43
N HIS A 98 6.27 -15.45 -8.86
CA HIS A 98 5.24 -15.85 -7.89
C HIS A 98 5.80 -16.02 -6.49
N GLY A 99 4.92 -15.90 -5.49
CA GLY A 99 5.28 -16.18 -4.09
C GLY A 99 6.20 -15.11 -3.51
N LYS A 100 5.98 -13.85 -3.88
CA LYS A 100 6.81 -12.71 -3.52
C LYS A 100 6.97 -12.54 -2.01
N LYS A 101 5.96 -12.95 -1.23
CA LYS A 101 6.03 -12.99 0.24
C LYS A 101 7.30 -13.65 0.79
N LYS A 102 7.86 -14.65 0.09
CA LYS A 102 9.04 -15.42 0.54
C LYS A 102 10.38 -14.85 0.08
N ILE A 103 10.37 -13.96 -0.91
CA ILE A 103 11.60 -13.53 -1.63
C ILE A 103 11.79 -12.01 -1.66
N MET A 104 10.73 -11.23 -1.46
CA MET A 104 10.78 -9.77 -1.41
C MET A 104 10.75 -9.30 0.04
N VAL A 105 11.82 -8.65 0.47
CA VAL A 105 11.92 -8.05 1.80
C VAL A 105 12.12 -6.55 1.63
N PHE A 106 11.23 -5.76 2.24
CA PHE A 106 11.36 -4.31 2.32
C PHE A 106 11.90 -3.91 3.68
N PRO A 107 12.72 -2.84 3.77
CA PRO A 107 13.17 -2.33 5.05
C PRO A 107 11.99 -1.79 5.87
N GLU A 108 12.02 -2.04 7.18
CA GLU A 108 11.11 -1.40 8.13
C GLU A 108 11.54 0.05 8.34
N GLN A 109 10.57 0.97 8.33
CA GLN A 109 10.77 2.35 8.74
C GLN A 109 10.16 2.56 10.13
N ARG A 110 10.86 3.31 10.99
CA ARG A 110 10.33 3.70 12.30
C ARG A 110 10.14 5.21 12.37
N VAL A 111 8.92 5.62 12.67
CA VAL A 111 8.54 7.03 12.81
C VAL A 111 7.66 7.17 14.05
N HIS A 112 8.03 8.07 14.96
CA HIS A 112 7.27 8.36 16.20
C HIS A 112 6.84 7.11 16.99
N GLY A 113 7.70 6.10 17.07
CA GLY A 113 7.43 4.87 17.83
C GLY A 113 6.66 3.78 17.07
N ILE A 114 6.28 4.01 15.82
CA ILE A 114 5.60 3.01 14.98
C ILE A 114 6.57 2.49 13.92
N GLY A 115 6.69 1.17 13.83
CA GLY A 115 7.38 0.47 12.75
C GLY A 115 6.41 0.14 11.63
N VAL A 116 6.75 0.48 10.40
CA VAL A 116 5.95 0.16 9.20
C VAL A 116 6.82 -0.53 8.18
N ARG A 117 6.34 -1.66 7.65
CA ARG A 117 7.01 -2.47 6.65
C ARG A 117 6.06 -2.88 5.54
N PRO A 118 6.32 -2.51 4.28
CA PRO A 118 5.63 -3.09 3.14
C PRO A 118 5.92 -4.59 3.02
N TYR A 119 4.96 -5.36 2.56
CA TYR A 119 5.16 -6.76 2.25
C TYR A 119 4.17 -7.23 1.17
N TYR A 120 4.55 -8.27 0.43
CA TYR A 120 3.61 -8.95 -0.47
C TYR A 120 2.89 -10.08 0.27
N THR A 121 1.56 -10.14 0.12
CA THR A 121 0.72 -11.22 0.62
C THR A 121 0.94 -12.52 -0.17
N VAL A 122 0.31 -13.62 0.27
CA VAL A 122 0.34 -14.91 -0.45
C VAL A 122 -0.28 -14.85 -1.85
N LYS A 123 -1.10 -13.83 -2.14
CA LYS A 123 -1.70 -13.59 -3.46
C LYS A 123 -0.94 -12.52 -4.26
N ASP A 124 0.29 -12.21 -3.83
CA ASP A 124 1.16 -11.17 -4.41
C ASP A 124 0.51 -9.77 -4.44
N ASN A 125 -0.44 -9.49 -3.54
CA ASN A 125 -0.92 -8.13 -3.24
C ASN A 125 0.05 -7.41 -2.32
N LEU A 126 0.22 -6.09 -2.49
CA LEU A 126 1.02 -5.28 -1.60
C LEU A 126 0.18 -4.85 -0.38
N SER A 127 0.72 -5.04 0.81
CA SER A 127 0.14 -4.57 2.08
C SER A 127 1.24 -3.95 2.94
N LEU A 128 0.83 -3.32 4.04
CA LEU A 128 1.73 -2.86 5.08
C LEU A 128 1.48 -3.68 6.35
N GLU A 129 2.54 -3.96 7.07
CA GLU A 129 2.51 -4.38 8.47
C GLU A 129 2.96 -3.19 9.31
N CYS A 130 2.16 -2.81 10.29
CA CYS A 130 2.43 -1.75 11.25
C CYS A 130 2.58 -2.37 12.63
N ARG A 131 3.56 -1.91 13.42
CA ARG A 131 3.81 -2.38 14.78
C ARG A 131 4.06 -1.19 15.67
N THR A 132 3.32 -1.11 16.77
CA THR A 132 3.55 -0.10 17.79
C THR A 132 4.72 -0.56 18.65
N GLY A 133 5.81 0.21 18.68
CA GLY A 133 6.92 -0.08 19.56
C GLY A 133 6.51 0.18 21.01
N ALA A 134 6.82 -0.74 21.92
CA ALA A 134 6.78 -0.42 23.34
C ALA A 134 7.74 0.76 23.58
N THR A 135 7.22 1.86 24.14
CA THR A 135 8.05 2.94 24.65
C THR A 135 9.03 2.32 25.65
N THR A 136 10.32 2.29 25.29
CA THR A 136 11.37 1.80 26.19
C THR A 136 11.68 2.85 27.24
#